data_AF-A0A0S7YE33-F1
#
_entry.id   AF-A0A0S7YE33-F1
#
_cell.length_a   1.000
_cell.length_b   1.000
_cell.length_c   1.000
_cell.angle_alpha   90.00
_cell.angle_beta   90.00
_cell.angle_gamma   90.00
#
_symmetry.space_group_name_H-M   'P 1'
#
loop_
_entity.id
_entity.type
_entity.pdbx_description
1 polymer ?
#
loop_
_entity_poly.entity_id
_entity_poly.type
_entity_poly.pdbx_seq_one_letter_code
_entity_poly.pdbx_strand_id
1 'polypeptide(L)'
;MKKQPDFQKLFFEYFGGKPKRVTYVVRRDSNCFHDLVFLASLLHDARLKRGEVRLRGKRLSIPINRDAWELFPVTCVGDARELYTADARLTISPVVRMEWRFDADVRFDPDFELWIDDVWMDRKLSAADPKADDIRTVMIEGFGWRCVLWVLDHDLKIRLQDLQVPHAYGESVAP
;
A
#
# COMPACT_ATOMS: atom_id res chain seq x y z
N MET A 1 6.16 26.46 -21.05
CA MET A 1 5.45 25.46 -20.22
C MET A 1 6.46 24.60 -19.48
N LYS A 2 6.35 24.42 -18.17
CA LYS A 2 7.18 23.44 -17.45
C LYS A 2 6.65 22.04 -17.77
N LYS A 3 7.50 21.17 -18.32
CA LYS A 3 7.17 19.76 -18.57
C LYS A 3 6.93 19.07 -17.23
N GLN A 4 5.78 18.42 -17.05
CA GLN A 4 5.55 17.62 -15.84
C GLN A 4 6.57 16.48 -15.78
N PRO A 5 7.07 16.14 -14.58
CA PRO A 5 7.96 15.00 -14.41
C PRO A 5 7.24 13.71 -14.80
N ASP A 6 7.98 12.82 -15.44
CA ASP A 6 7.52 11.47 -15.77
C ASP A 6 7.63 10.60 -14.50
N PHE A 7 6.50 10.46 -13.80
CA PHE A 7 6.43 9.70 -12.55
C PHE A 7 6.75 8.22 -12.74
N GLN A 8 6.33 7.64 -13.86
CA GLN A 8 6.60 6.24 -14.17
C GLN A 8 8.10 6.03 -14.29
N LYS A 9 8.79 6.90 -15.03
CA LYS A 9 10.25 6.87 -15.14
C LYS A 9 10.93 7.00 -13.76
N LEU A 10 10.50 7.95 -12.92
CA LEU A 10 11.08 8.13 -11.59
C LEU A 10 10.89 6.90 -10.69
N PHE A 11 9.73 6.25 -10.77
CA PHE A 11 9.45 5.01 -10.03
C PHE A 11 10.43 3.90 -10.40
N PHE A 12 10.59 3.61 -11.69
CA PHE A 12 11.51 2.57 -12.16
C PHE A 12 12.97 2.91 -11.89
N GLU A 13 13.37 4.18 -12.02
CA GLU A 13 14.74 4.62 -11.69
C GLU A 13 15.07 4.43 -10.20
N TYR A 14 14.10 4.65 -9.31
CA TYR A 14 14.32 4.57 -7.87
C TYR A 14 14.21 3.14 -7.33
N PHE A 15 13.14 2.44 -7.69
CA PHE A 15 12.81 1.13 -7.12
C PHE A 15 13.31 -0.04 -7.95
N GLY A 16 13.45 0.12 -9.26
CA GLY A 16 13.84 -0.95 -10.17
C GLY A 16 15.30 -1.38 -10.08
N GLY A 17 15.68 -2.25 -11.02
CA GLY A 17 17.00 -2.86 -11.09
C GLY A 17 17.00 -4.28 -10.52
N LYS A 18 18.01 -4.62 -9.70
CA LYS A 18 18.11 -5.96 -9.09
C LYS A 18 17.07 -6.14 -7.98
N PRO A 19 16.46 -7.33 -7.83
CA PRO A 19 15.54 -7.61 -6.74
C PRO A 19 16.16 -7.27 -5.38
N LYS A 20 15.46 -6.46 -4.60
CA LYS A 20 15.86 -6.01 -3.27
C LYS A 20 14.63 -5.80 -2.41
N ARG A 21 14.79 -5.94 -1.09
CA ARG A 21 13.71 -5.60 -0.14
C ARG A 21 13.42 -4.11 -0.20
N VAL A 22 12.15 -3.76 -0.40
CA VAL A 22 11.64 -2.40 -0.29
C VAL A 22 11.33 -2.11 1.17
N THR A 23 11.86 -1.00 1.67
CA THR A 23 11.39 -0.36 2.90
C THR A 23 11.09 1.08 2.55
N TYR A 24 9.81 1.44 2.62
CA TYR A 24 9.33 2.75 2.19
C TYR A 24 8.54 3.41 3.32
N VAL A 25 8.82 4.68 3.59
CA VAL A 25 8.17 5.46 4.64
C VAL A 25 7.66 6.75 4.01
N VAL A 26 6.36 6.98 4.10
CA VAL A 26 5.74 8.21 3.62
C VAL A 26 6.18 9.36 4.53
N ARG A 27 6.81 10.38 3.96
CA ARG A 27 7.18 11.60 4.68
C ARG A 27 5.94 12.43 4.98
N ARG A 28 5.98 13.18 6.08
CA ARG A 28 4.87 14.04 6.52
C ARG A 28 5.00 15.50 6.07
N ASP A 29 6.05 15.81 5.31
CA ASP A 29 6.30 17.16 4.82
C ASP A 29 5.48 17.45 3.55
N SER A 30 5.85 18.51 2.83
CA SER A 30 5.22 18.89 1.56
C SER A 30 5.23 17.78 0.50
N ASN A 31 6.04 16.73 0.67
CA ASN A 31 6.10 15.58 -0.24
C ASN A 31 5.15 14.45 0.14
N CYS A 32 4.38 14.54 1.23
CA CYS A 32 3.50 13.46 1.70
C CYS A 32 2.60 12.88 0.59
N PHE A 33 1.94 13.75 -0.19
CA PHE A 33 1.08 13.30 -1.29
C PHE A 33 1.86 12.69 -2.46
N HIS A 34 3.09 13.16 -2.72
CA HIS A 34 3.95 12.53 -3.71
C HIS A 34 4.41 11.15 -3.25
N ASP A 35 4.70 11.01 -1.96
CA ASP A 35 5.08 9.74 -1.37
C ASP A 35 3.94 8.73 -1.34
N LEU A 36 2.70 9.20 -1.13
CA LEU A 36 1.51 8.35 -1.27
C LEU A 36 1.33 7.81 -2.69
N VAL A 37 1.66 8.59 -3.72
CA VAL A 37 1.64 8.10 -5.12
C VAL A 37 2.66 6.97 -5.30
N PHE A 38 3.89 7.11 -4.79
CA PHE A 38 4.87 6.03 -4.84
C PHE A 38 4.42 4.81 -4.04
N LEU A 39 3.83 5.02 -2.85
CA LEU A 39 3.29 3.93 -2.04
C LEU A 39 2.17 3.19 -2.79
N ALA A 40 1.23 3.91 -3.41
CA ALA A 40 0.17 3.32 -4.22
C ALA A 40 0.76 2.48 -5.37
N SER A 41 1.77 2.99 -6.09
CA SER A 41 2.46 2.22 -7.13
C SER A 41 3.16 0.96 -6.60
N LEU A 42 3.69 0.99 -5.37
CA LEU A 42 4.29 -0.18 -4.70
C LEU A 42 3.24 -1.18 -4.18
N LEU A 43 2.00 -0.75 -3.99
CA LEU A 43 0.90 -1.56 -3.47
C LEU A 43 -0.10 -2.01 -4.53
N HIS A 44 0.07 -1.57 -5.77
CA HIS A 44 -0.80 -1.94 -6.88
C HIS A 44 -0.82 -3.46 -7.07
N ASP A 45 -2.02 -4.04 -7.10
CA ASP A 45 -2.29 -5.49 -7.13
C ASP A 45 -1.77 -6.26 -5.91
N ALA A 46 -1.36 -5.58 -4.84
CA ALA A 46 -0.99 -6.26 -3.61
C ALA A 46 -2.22 -6.90 -2.97
N ARG A 47 -2.05 -8.13 -2.49
CA ARG A 47 -3.11 -8.99 -1.98
C ARG A 47 -3.08 -9.05 -0.47
N LEU A 48 -4.25 -9.02 0.16
CA LEU A 48 -4.40 -9.09 1.62
C LEU A 48 -5.60 -9.93 2.03
N LYS A 49 -5.58 -10.46 3.25
CA LYS A 49 -6.76 -11.08 3.87
C LYS A 49 -7.23 -10.23 5.03
N ARG A 50 -8.53 -9.90 5.06
CA ARG A 50 -9.10 -9.07 6.14
C ARG A 50 -8.90 -9.72 7.51
N GLY A 51 -9.03 -11.04 7.57
CA GLY A 51 -8.86 -11.86 8.76
C GLY A 51 -7.45 -11.80 9.35
N GLU A 52 -6.45 -11.30 8.61
CA GLU A 52 -5.06 -11.15 9.04
C GLU A 52 -4.70 -9.72 9.42
N VAL A 53 -5.56 -8.75 9.15
CA VAL A 53 -5.36 -7.36 9.56
C VAL A 53 -5.44 -7.25 11.08
N ARG A 54 -4.46 -6.58 11.69
CA ARG A 54 -4.36 -6.45 13.16
C ARG A 54 -4.17 -5.00 13.55
N LEU A 55 -5.10 -4.50 14.37
CA LEU A 55 -4.94 -3.25 15.10
C LEU A 55 -4.53 -3.57 16.54
N ARG A 56 -3.31 -3.21 16.94
CA ARG A 56 -2.82 -3.33 18.33
C ARG A 56 -2.51 -1.95 18.88
N GLY A 57 -3.24 -1.52 19.90
CA GLY A 57 -3.24 -0.11 20.32
C GLY A 57 -3.70 0.77 19.16
N LYS A 58 -2.88 1.78 18.80
CA LYS A 58 -3.13 2.65 17.63
C LYS A 58 -2.34 2.23 16.38
N ARG A 59 -1.69 1.06 16.38
CA ARG A 59 -0.87 0.60 15.25
C ARG A 59 -1.62 -0.48 14.46
N LEU A 60 -1.96 -0.16 13.21
CA LEU A 60 -2.49 -1.09 12.24
C LEU A 60 -1.33 -1.78 11.50
N SER A 61 -1.41 -3.10 11.40
CA SER A 61 -0.51 -3.95 10.64
C SER A 61 -1.33 -4.76 9.64
N ILE A 62 -1.00 -4.64 8.37
CA ILE A 62 -1.65 -5.32 7.25
C ILE A 62 -0.58 -6.19 6.59
N PRO A 63 -0.59 -7.52 6.81
CA PRO A 63 0.15 -8.45 5.98
C PRO A 63 -0.35 -8.35 4.54
N ILE A 64 0.57 -8.27 3.60
CA ILE A 64 0.27 -8.20 2.17
C ILE A 64 1.23 -9.07 1.38
N ASN A 65 0.77 -9.62 0.27
CA ASN A 65 1.62 -10.22 -0.76
C ASN A 65 1.66 -9.25 -1.95
N ARG A 66 2.83 -8.68 -2.22
CA ARG A 66 3.02 -7.59 -3.18
C ARG A 66 3.51 -8.13 -4.52
N ASP A 67 2.93 -7.63 -5.60
CA ASP A 67 3.52 -7.74 -6.94
C ASP A 67 4.58 -6.64 -7.10
N ALA A 68 5.82 -7.05 -7.37
CA ALA A 68 6.97 -6.17 -7.49
C ALA A 68 7.06 -5.55 -8.88
N TRP A 69 6.07 -4.72 -9.20
CA TRP A 69 5.95 -3.99 -10.47
C TRP A 69 7.20 -3.17 -10.81
N GLU A 70 7.98 -2.72 -9.82
CA GLU A 70 9.23 -2.00 -10.03
C GLU A 70 10.31 -2.82 -10.76
N LEU A 71 10.20 -4.15 -10.75
CA LEU A 71 11.15 -5.07 -11.37
C LEU A 71 10.78 -5.42 -12.82
N PHE A 72 9.80 -4.73 -13.41
CA PHE A 72 9.44 -4.89 -14.82
C PHE A 72 10.57 -4.39 -15.75
N PRO A 73 10.85 -5.04 -16.91
CA PRO A 73 10.16 -6.21 -17.45
C PRO A 73 10.59 -7.53 -16.81
N VAL A 74 9.56 -8.29 -16.48
CA VAL A 74 9.51 -9.71 -16.13
C VAL A 74 10.71 -10.55 -16.58
N THR A 75 11.31 -11.32 -15.66
CA THR A 75 12.16 -12.46 -16.02
C THR A 75 11.34 -13.54 -16.70
N CYS A 76 11.76 -13.95 -17.89
CA CYS A 76 11.24 -15.16 -18.51
C CYS A 76 11.79 -16.38 -17.78
N VAL A 77 10.93 -17.13 -17.08
CA VAL A 77 11.25 -18.49 -16.61
C VAL A 77 10.70 -19.44 -17.68
N GLY A 78 11.56 -19.86 -18.61
CA GLY A 78 11.11 -20.53 -19.84
C GLY A 78 10.34 -19.57 -20.75
N ASP A 79 9.13 -19.96 -21.18
CA ASP A 79 8.23 -19.14 -22.03
C ASP A 79 7.24 -18.28 -21.22
N ALA A 80 7.20 -18.43 -19.88
CA ALA A 80 6.27 -17.72 -19.03
C ALA A 80 6.86 -16.39 -18.53
N ARG A 81 6.06 -15.33 -18.62
CA ARG A 81 6.35 -14.06 -17.97
C ARG A 81 5.79 -14.10 -16.55
N GLU A 82 6.66 -14.22 -15.54
CA GLU A 82 6.28 -14.15 -14.13
C GLU A 82 6.63 -12.80 -13.47
N LEU A 83 5.67 -12.22 -12.75
CA LEU A 83 5.95 -11.09 -11.87
C LEU A 83 6.70 -11.59 -10.62
N TYR A 84 7.67 -10.79 -10.19
CA TYR A 84 8.28 -11.00 -8.89
C TYR A 84 7.27 -10.69 -7.79
N THR A 85 7.24 -11.49 -6.73
CA THR A 85 6.37 -11.27 -5.58
C THR A 85 7.17 -11.22 -4.28
N ALA A 86 6.63 -10.52 -3.28
CA ALA A 86 7.21 -10.49 -1.95
C ALA A 86 6.13 -10.41 -0.87
N ASP A 87 6.28 -11.21 0.19
CA ASP A 87 5.54 -10.95 1.40
C ASP A 87 6.04 -9.66 2.03
N ALA A 88 5.10 -8.81 2.42
CA ALA A 88 5.37 -7.49 2.96
C ALA A 88 4.38 -7.14 4.07
N ARG A 89 4.66 -6.03 4.73
CA ARG A 89 3.81 -5.48 5.78
C ARG A 89 3.61 -3.99 5.57
N LEU A 90 2.36 -3.60 5.41
CA LEU A 90 1.93 -2.21 5.49
C LEU A 90 1.57 -1.88 6.95
N THR A 91 2.23 -0.88 7.52
CA THR A 91 1.93 -0.35 8.85
C THR A 91 1.38 1.06 8.72
N ILE A 92 0.27 1.33 9.41
CA ILE A 92 -0.32 2.67 9.53
C ILE A 92 -0.55 2.96 11.01
N SER A 93 -0.11 4.12 11.48
CA SER A 93 -0.31 4.56 12.87
C SER A 93 -0.20 6.08 12.99
N PRO A 94 -0.89 6.73 13.94
CA PRO A 94 -1.86 6.15 14.85
C PRO A 94 -3.26 6.09 14.22
N VAL A 95 -3.84 4.89 14.12
CA VAL A 95 -5.23 4.68 13.70
C VAL A 95 -6.15 4.81 14.91
N VAL A 96 -7.14 5.70 14.83
CA VAL A 96 -8.16 5.91 15.88
C VAL A 96 -9.48 5.21 15.58
N ARG A 97 -9.78 4.99 14.30
CA ARG A 97 -10.96 4.27 13.83
C ARG A 97 -10.64 3.58 12.52
N MET A 98 -11.26 2.42 12.30
CA MET A 98 -11.20 1.65 11.06
C MET A 98 -12.60 1.19 10.70
N GLU A 99 -12.97 1.31 9.43
CA GLU A 99 -14.27 0.88 8.91
C GLU A 99 -14.09 0.19 7.56
N TRP A 100 -14.66 -0.99 7.43
CA TRP A 100 -14.71 -1.72 6.16
C TRP A 100 -16.05 -1.49 5.50
N ARG A 101 -16.02 -1.18 4.21
CA ARG A 101 -17.19 -1.03 3.35
C ARG A 101 -17.07 -2.01 2.20
N PHE A 102 -18.19 -2.61 1.87
CA PHE A 102 -18.32 -3.58 0.80
C PHE A 102 -19.54 -3.21 -0.01
N ASP A 103 -19.47 -3.39 -1.33
CA ASP A 103 -20.62 -3.22 -2.20
C ASP A 103 -21.70 -4.24 -1.81
N ALA A 104 -22.97 -3.84 -1.94
CA ALA A 104 -24.12 -4.58 -1.39
C ALA A 104 -24.21 -6.04 -1.91
N ASP A 105 -23.70 -6.28 -3.12
CA ASP A 105 -23.79 -7.57 -3.80
C ASP A 105 -22.58 -8.47 -3.56
N VAL A 106 -21.59 -8.03 -2.76
CA VAL A 106 -20.36 -8.78 -2.54
C VAL A 106 -20.20 -9.18 -1.07
N ARG A 107 -20.32 -10.49 -0.81
CA ARG A 107 -20.01 -11.06 0.51
C ARG A 107 -18.54 -11.43 0.58
N PHE A 108 -17.79 -10.70 1.40
CA PHE A 108 -16.38 -10.98 1.65
C PHE A 108 -16.17 -11.74 2.97
N ASP A 109 -15.79 -13.01 2.85
CA ASP A 109 -15.29 -13.79 3.97
C ASP A 109 -13.99 -13.16 4.52
N PRO A 110 -13.73 -13.18 5.84
CA PRO A 110 -12.44 -12.74 6.40
C PRO A 110 -11.20 -13.32 5.70
N ASP A 111 -11.27 -14.56 5.22
CA ASP A 111 -10.15 -15.27 4.60
C ASP A 111 -10.09 -15.08 3.07
N PHE A 112 -11.06 -14.36 2.50
CA PHE A 112 -11.07 -13.99 1.10
C PHE A 112 -9.92 -13.03 0.78
N GLU A 113 -9.25 -13.28 -0.34
CA GLU A 113 -8.16 -12.45 -0.81
C GLU A 113 -8.70 -11.17 -1.45
N LEU A 114 -8.34 -10.03 -0.88
CA LEU A 114 -8.66 -8.69 -1.36
C LEU A 114 -7.45 -8.11 -2.08
N TRP A 115 -7.67 -7.64 -3.30
CA TRP A 115 -6.65 -7.00 -4.14
C TRP A 115 -6.72 -5.49 -3.92
N ILE A 116 -5.57 -4.87 -3.63
CA ILE A 116 -5.44 -3.42 -3.49
C ILE A 116 -5.27 -2.82 -4.88
N ASP A 117 -6.20 -1.93 -5.23
CA ASP A 117 -6.09 -1.10 -6.44
C ASP A 117 -5.36 0.20 -6.11
N ASP A 118 -5.75 0.86 -5.01
CA ASP A 118 -5.19 2.15 -4.62
C ASP A 118 -5.12 2.37 -3.10
N VAL A 119 -4.20 3.24 -2.69
CA VAL A 119 -4.07 3.81 -1.35
C VAL A 119 -3.87 5.31 -1.43
N TRP A 120 -4.80 6.05 -0.86
CA TRP A 120 -4.76 7.51 -0.89
C TRP A 120 -5.20 8.13 0.44
N MET A 121 -5.02 9.45 0.55
CA MET A 121 -5.36 10.21 1.75
C MET A 121 -6.13 11.47 1.36
N ASP A 122 -7.21 11.77 2.09
CA ASP A 122 -8.00 12.97 1.83
C ASP A 122 -7.17 14.24 2.09
N ARG A 123 -7.38 15.25 1.24
CA ARG A 123 -6.76 16.58 1.34
C ARG A 123 -7.54 17.52 2.25
N LYS A 124 -8.81 17.22 2.56
CA LYS A 124 -9.64 18.08 3.42
C LYS A 124 -9.20 18.03 4.89
N LEU A 125 -8.69 19.17 5.36
CA LEU A 125 -8.82 19.62 6.75
C LEU A 125 -10.27 20.08 6.93
N SER A 126 -10.94 19.58 7.97
CA SER A 126 -12.29 20.01 8.32
C SER A 126 -12.27 21.48 8.73
N ALA A 127 -12.50 22.40 7.79
CA ALA A 127 -12.67 23.83 8.04
C ALA A 127 -13.84 24.19 8.99
N ALA A 128 -14.56 23.19 9.52
CA ALA A 128 -15.72 23.35 10.39
C ALA A 128 -15.44 23.04 11.88
N ASP A 129 -14.32 22.41 12.23
CA ASP A 129 -13.99 22.09 13.63
C ASP A 129 -12.47 22.10 13.85
N PRO A 130 -11.91 23.10 14.57
CA PRO A 130 -10.49 23.19 14.90
C PRO A 130 -9.95 22.00 15.72
N LYS A 131 -10.83 21.18 16.32
CA LYS A 131 -10.45 19.92 16.99
C LYS A 131 -10.51 18.71 16.06
N ALA A 132 -11.15 18.83 14.90
CA ALA A 132 -11.12 17.84 13.83
C ALA A 132 -9.90 17.98 12.91
N ASP A 133 -9.14 19.08 13.03
CA ASP A 133 -7.91 19.33 12.26
C ASP A 133 -6.79 18.30 12.51
N ASP A 134 -6.89 17.53 13.58
CA ASP A 134 -5.92 16.50 13.93
C ASP A 134 -6.21 15.12 13.34
N ILE A 135 -7.34 14.93 12.63
CA ILE A 135 -7.72 13.62 12.06
C ILE A 135 -7.73 13.68 10.54
N ARG A 136 -6.93 12.82 9.90
CA ARG A 136 -7.00 12.56 8.46
C ARG A 136 -7.67 11.22 8.17
N THR A 137 -8.10 11.07 6.93
CA THR A 137 -8.60 9.80 6.42
C THR A 137 -7.61 9.22 5.43
N VAL A 138 -7.12 8.00 5.68
CA VAL A 138 -6.40 7.16 4.71
C VAL A 138 -7.37 6.11 4.20
N MET A 139 -7.45 5.95 2.89
CA MET A 139 -8.28 4.95 2.23
C MET A 139 -7.38 3.91 1.57
N ILE A 140 -7.71 2.65 1.77
CA ILE A 140 -7.15 1.51 1.06
C ILE A 140 -8.33 0.85 0.37
N GLU A 141 -8.28 0.68 -0.94
CA GLU A 141 -9.42 0.17 -1.70
C GLU A 141 -9.03 -0.76 -2.82
N GLY A 142 -10.04 -1.50 -3.27
CA GLY A 142 -9.97 -2.36 -4.44
C GLY A 142 -11.38 -2.61 -4.96
N PHE A 143 -11.49 -3.56 -5.89
CA PHE A 143 -12.76 -3.81 -6.55
C PHE A 143 -13.85 -4.29 -5.57
N GLY A 144 -14.89 -3.48 -5.38
CA GLY A 144 -16.04 -3.79 -4.54
C GLY A 144 -15.81 -3.65 -3.02
N TRP A 145 -14.65 -3.13 -2.59
CA TRP A 145 -14.35 -2.96 -1.17
C TRP A 145 -13.49 -1.73 -0.87
N ARG A 146 -13.65 -1.19 0.33
CA ARG A 146 -12.81 -0.10 0.86
C ARG A 146 -12.60 -0.24 2.36
N CYS A 147 -11.38 0.00 2.81
CA CYS A 147 -11.04 0.20 4.21
C CYS A 147 -10.74 1.68 4.46
N VAL A 148 -11.55 2.31 5.31
CA VAL A 148 -11.42 3.72 5.70
C VAL A 148 -10.76 3.78 7.06
N LEU A 149 -9.63 4.48 7.15
CA LEU A 149 -8.84 4.65 8.35
C LEU A 149 -8.85 6.11 8.78
N TRP A 150 -9.29 6.39 10.00
CA TRP A 150 -9.11 7.70 10.61
C TRP A 150 -7.81 7.66 11.41
N VAL A 151 -6.91 8.58 11.12
CA VAL A 151 -5.56 8.63 11.68
C VAL A 151 -5.26 9.98 12.29
N LEU A 152 -4.46 10.03 13.36
CA LEU A 152 -4.00 11.33 13.89
C LEU A 152 -2.89 11.89 13.01
N ASP A 153 -3.04 13.12 12.55
CA ASP A 153 -2.12 13.77 11.61
C ASP A 153 -0.77 14.07 12.26
N HIS A 154 -0.77 14.58 13.49
CA HIS A 154 0.44 15.03 14.19
C HIS A 154 1.47 13.94 14.47
N ASP A 155 1.11 12.66 14.32
CA ASP A 155 1.99 11.50 14.52
C ASP A 155 1.91 10.46 13.38
N LEU A 156 1.31 10.80 12.24
CA LEU A 156 1.06 9.87 11.14
C LEU A 156 2.34 9.21 10.62
N LYS A 157 2.38 7.89 10.62
CA LYS A 157 3.43 7.05 10.06
C LYS A 157 2.77 6.00 9.17
N ILE A 158 3.13 6.02 7.90
CA ILE A 158 2.78 4.99 6.92
C ILE A 158 4.08 4.38 6.43
N ARG A 159 4.19 3.05 6.57
CA ARG A 159 5.41 2.31 6.21
C ARG A 159 5.05 1.02 5.48
N LEU A 160 5.67 0.81 4.33
CA LEU A 160 5.75 -0.47 3.66
C LEU A 160 7.11 -1.11 3.95
N GLN A 161 7.12 -2.41 4.21
CA GLN A 161 8.35 -3.17 4.40
C GLN A 161 8.18 -4.58 3.85
N ASP A 162 9.03 -4.96 2.91
CA ASP A 162 9.17 -6.35 2.49
C ASP A 162 9.82 -7.19 3.59
N LEU A 163 9.32 -8.41 3.74
CA LEU A 163 9.81 -9.41 4.68
C LEU A 163 10.85 -10.33 4.04
N GLN A 164 10.77 -10.54 2.72
CA GLN A 164 11.78 -11.22 1.91
C GLN A 164 12.18 -10.41 0.67
N VAL A 165 13.29 -10.80 0.04
CA VAL A 165 13.65 -10.27 -1.28
C VAL A 165 12.59 -10.76 -2.28
N PRO A 166 12.11 -9.92 -3.21
CA PRO A 166 11.20 -10.38 -4.25
C PRO A 166 11.77 -11.55 -5.02
N HIS A 167 10.94 -12.55 -5.33
CA HIS A 167 11.29 -13.76 -6.07
C HIS A 167 10.23 -14.04 -7.15
N ALA A 168 10.60 -14.75 -8.21
CA ALA A 168 9.62 -15.17 -9.22
C ALA A 168 8.59 -16.11 -8.56
N TYR A 169 7.31 -15.99 -8.91
CA TYR A 169 6.23 -16.75 -8.26
C TYR A 169 6.46 -18.27 -8.29
N GLY A 170 7.07 -18.80 -9.36
CA GLY A 170 7.42 -20.22 -9.48
C GLY A 170 8.66 -20.67 -8.69
N GLU A 171 9.47 -19.74 -8.17
CA GLU A 171 10.64 -20.06 -7.36
C GLU A 171 10.21 -20.18 -5.88
N SER A 172 9.99 -21.41 -5.41
CA SER A 172 9.73 -21.68 -4.00
C SER A 172 10.86 -21.10 -3.13
N VAL A 173 10.53 -20.15 -2.26
CA VAL A 173 11.47 -19.61 -1.27
C VAL A 173 11.78 -20.72 -0.27
N ALA A 174 13.02 -21.22 -0.26
CA ALA A 174 13.47 -22.13 0.78
C ALA A 174 13.31 -21.45 2.15
N PRO A 175 12.80 -22.17 3.17
CA PRO A 175 12.49 -21.62 4.49
C PRO A 175 13.71 -21.06 5.23
#